data_AF-A0A2G3PTI9-F1
#
_entry.id   AF-A0A2G3PTI9-F1
#
_cell.length_a   1.000
_cell.length_b   1.000
_cell.length_c   1.000
_cell.angle_alpha   90.00
_cell.angle_beta   90.00
_cell.angle_gamma   90.00
#
_symmetry.space_group_name_H-M   'P 1'
#
loop_
_entity.id
_entity.type
_entity.pdbx_description
1 polymer ?
#
loop_
_entity_poly.entity_id
_entity_poly.type
_entity_poly.pdbx_seq_one_letter_code
_entity_poly.pdbx_strand_id
1 'polypeptide(L)' 'MNRQLSLLESKPKLWKYDNELGVAYFCPHCKTFICDSHPICKHCGFEVDWNKEQEFKGKVKW' A
#
# COMPACT_ATOMS: atom_id res chain seq x y z
N MET A 1 -33.05 3.62 -3.81
CA MET A 1 -32.26 2.38 -3.71
C MET A 1 -30.89 2.74 -3.17
N ASN A 2 -30.69 2.62 -1.86
CA ASN A 2 -29.42 2.94 -1.20
C ASN A 2 -28.42 1.81 -1.46
N ARG A 3 -27.70 1.87 -2.58
CA ARG A 3 -26.47 1.08 -2.74
C ARG A 3 -25.37 1.81 -2.00
N GLN A 4 -25.32 1.59 -0.69
CA GLN A 4 -24.09 1.74 0.06
C GLN A 4 -23.15 0.65 -0.46
N LEU A 5 -22.51 0.93 -1.61
CA LEU A 5 -21.32 0.23 -2.04
C LEU A 5 -20.38 0.37 -0.86
N SER A 6 -20.15 -0.73 -0.16
CA SER A 6 -19.00 -0.89 0.70
C SER A 6 -17.79 -0.60 -0.18
N LEU A 7 -17.35 0.67 -0.13
CA LEU A 7 -16.05 1.08 -0.61
C LEU A 7 -15.10 0.08 0.04
N LEU A 8 -14.54 -0.83 -0.75
CA LEU A 8 -13.27 -1.44 -0.38
C LEU A 8 -12.34 -0.23 -0.36
N GLU A 9 -12.23 0.45 0.79
CA GLU A 9 -11.54 1.73 0.87
C GLU A 9 -10.05 1.45 0.63
N SER A 10 -9.65 1.57 -0.64
CA SER A 10 -8.25 1.51 -1.05
C SER A 10 -7.49 2.53 -0.20
N LYS A 11 -6.44 2.09 0.48
CA LYS A 11 -5.62 2.95 1.34
C LYS A 11 -4.40 3.44 0.55
N PRO A 12 -3.86 4.63 0.89
CA PRO A 12 -2.66 5.15 0.23
C PRO A 12 -1.51 4.16 0.32
N LYS A 13 -0.68 4.10 -0.73
CA LYS A 13 0.58 3.35 -0.67
C LYS A 13 1.46 3.93 0.44
N LEU A 14 2.08 3.06 1.21
CA LEU A 14 3.07 3.48 2.20
C LEU A 14 4.42 3.62 1.51
N TRP A 15 5.19 4.66 1.81
CA TRP A 15 6.54 4.83 1.23
C TRP A 15 7.59 5.08 2.31
N LYS A 16 8.82 4.63 2.07
CA LYS A 16 9.98 4.93 2.92
C LYS A 16 11.24 4.98 2.06
N TYR A 17 12.17 5.86 2.41
CA TYR A 17 13.49 5.85 1.82
C TYR A 17 14.33 4.70 2.38
N ASP A 18 14.91 3.93 1.48
CA ASP A 18 15.86 2.86 1.73
C ASP A 18 17.19 3.22 1.03
N ASN A 19 18.31 2.98 1.70
CA ASN A 19 19.62 3.40 1.21
C ASN A 19 20.10 2.62 -0.03
N GLU A 20 19.58 1.41 -0.26
CA GLU A 20 19.95 0.56 -1.39
C GLU A 20 18.94 0.69 -2.55
N LEU A 21 17.65 0.81 -2.23
CA LEU A 21 16.56 0.78 -3.22
C LEU A 21 16.01 2.16 -3.58
N GLY A 22 16.38 3.22 -2.85
CA GLY A 22 15.77 4.54 -3.00
C GLY A 22 14.38 4.58 -2.36
N VAL A 23 13.35 5.01 -3.09
CA VAL A 23 11.98 5.08 -2.55
C VAL A 23 11.32 3.70 -2.64
N ALA A 24 11.13 3.04 -1.50
CA ALA A 24 10.45 1.76 -1.38
C ALA A 24 8.96 1.94 -1.01
N TYR A 25 8.08 1.16 -1.63
CA TYR A 25 6.63 1.17 -1.35
C TYR A 25 6.17 -0.08 -0.61
N PHE A 26 5.15 0.06 0.24
CA PHE A 26 4.64 -0.99 1.11
C PHE A 26 3.12 -1.01 1.15
N CYS A 27 2.56 -2.19 1.40
CA CYS A 27 1.12 -2.36 1.59
C CYS A 27 0.66 -1.67 2.90
N PRO A 28 -0.38 -0.81 2.86
CA PRO A 28 -0.92 -0.18 4.07
C PRO A 28 -1.57 -1.18 5.04
N HIS A 29 -1.93 -2.37 4.56
CA HIS A 29 -2.56 -3.42 5.36
C HIS A 29 -1.53 -4.37 5.99
N CYS A 30 -0.76 -5.11 5.18
CA CYS A 30 0.18 -6.12 5.69
C CYS A 30 1.61 -5.59 5.92
N LYS A 31 1.93 -4.38 5.46
CA LYS A 31 3.25 -3.73 5.56
C LYS A 31 4.38 -4.46 4.81
N THR A 32 4.02 -5.37 3.91
CA THR A 32 4.96 -6.05 3.01
C THR A 32 5.36 -5.10 1.88
N PHE A 33 6.60 -5.25 1.41
CA PHE A 33 7.13 -4.53 0.26
C PHE A 33 6.31 -4.80 -1.01
N ILE A 34 6.13 -3.77 -1.84
CA ILE A 34 5.46 -3.85 -3.13
C ILE A 34 6.41 -3.31 -4.20
N CYS A 35 6.81 -4.19 -5.11
CA CYS A 35 7.78 -3.91 -6.16
C CYS A 35 7.18 -3.38 -7.46
N ASP A 36 5.85 -3.32 -7.57
CA ASP A 36 5.14 -3.02 -8.80
C ASP A 36 3.93 -2.12 -8.55
N SER A 37 3.57 -1.28 -9.53
CA SER A 37 2.38 -0.41 -9.49
C SER A 37 1.04 -1.16 -9.54
N HIS A 38 1.03 -2.45 -9.16
CA HIS A 38 -0.20 -3.22 -9.12
C HIS A 38 -1.10 -2.69 -8.01
N PRO A 39 -2.37 -2.41 -8.33
CA PRO A 39 -3.32 -1.91 -7.35
C PRO A 39 -3.67 -2.97 -6.30
N ILE A 40 -3.25 -4.23 -6.44
CA ILE A 40 -3.58 -5.30 -5.49
C ILE A 40 -2.29 -5.87 -4.90
N CYS A 41 -2.20 -5.86 -3.57
CA CYS A 41 -1.09 -6.48 -2.85
C CYS A 41 -1.13 -8.01 -3.03
N LYS A 42 -0.07 -8.58 -3.60
CA LYS A 42 0.05 -10.04 -3.84
C LYS A 42 0.10 -10.88 -2.56
N HIS A 43 0.42 -10.28 -1.41
CA HIS A 43 0.53 -10.99 -0.14
C HIS A 43 -0.78 -11.09 0.64
N CYS A 44 -1.62 -10.05 0.59
CA CYS A 44 -2.86 -10.01 1.39
C CYS A 44 -4.12 -9.72 0.59
N GLY A 45 -4.02 -9.51 -0.72
CA GLY A 45 -5.15 -9.20 -1.60
C GLY A 45 -5.74 -7.79 -1.42
N PHE A 46 -5.13 -6.96 -0.58
CA PHE A 46 -5.63 -5.61 -0.30
C PHE A 46 -5.38 -4.65 -1.46
N GLU A 47 -6.38 -3.82 -1.79
CA GLU A 47 -6.27 -2.82 -2.84
C GLU A 47 -5.54 -1.55 -2.35
N VAL A 48 -4.48 -1.17 -3.05
CA VAL A 48 -3.61 -0.03 -2.76
C VAL A 48 -3.91 1.08 -3.75
N ASP A 49 -4.20 2.27 -3.20
CA ASP A 49 -4.36 3.49 -4.00
C ASP A 49 -2.98 4.04 -4.38
N TRP A 50 -2.62 3.95 -5.66
CA TRP A 50 -1.34 4.44 -6.19
C TRP A 50 -1.31 5.96 -6.40
N ASN A 51 -2.48 6.62 -6.43
CA ASN A 51 -2.59 8.07 -6.60
C ASN A 51 -2.41 8.84 -5.29
N LYS A 52 -2.39 8.13 -4.16
CA LYS A 52 -2.14 8.71 -2.83
C LYS A 52 -0.98 7.99 -2.18
N GLU A 53 -0.19 8.72 -1.41
CA GLU A 53 0.93 8.14 -0.69
C GLU A 53 1.06 8.70 0.70
N GLN A 54 1.59 7.87 1.59
CA GLN A 54 1.82 8.22 2.98
C GLN A 54 3.17 7.71 3.44
N GLU A 55 3.95 8.57 4.09
CA GLU A 55 5.25 8.19 4.65
C GLU A 55 5.07 7.13 5.74
N PHE A 56 5.85 6.06 5.67
CA PHE A 56 5.82 4.97 6.61
C PHE A 56 6.77 5.21 7.79
N LYS A 57 6.18 5.52 8.94
CA LYS A 57 6.90 5.74 10.21
C LYS A 57 7.04 4.48 11.08
N GLY A 58 6.66 3.32 10.54
CA GLY A 58 6.65 2.04 11.27
C GLY A 58 7.84 1.13 10.99
N LYS A 59 7.77 -0.09 11.56
CA LYS A 59 8.68 -1.20 11.24
C LYS A 59 8.15 -1.96 10.01
N VAL A 60 9.01 -2.13 9.00
CA VAL A 60 8.72 -2.89 7.77
C VAL A 60 8.62 -4.37 8.12
N LYS A 61 7.71 -5.09 7.45
CA LYS A 61 7.70 -6.55 7.43
C LYS A 61 8.27 -6.98 6.09
N TRP A 62 9.41 -7.67 6.14
CA TRP A 62 10.04 -8.27 4.96
C TRP A 62 9.31 -9.55 4.58
#